data_AF-A0A926YQC9-F1
#
_entry.id   AF-A0A926YQC9-F1
#
_cell.length_a   1.000
_cell.length_b   1.000
_cell.length_c   1.000
_cell.angle_alpha   90.00
_cell.angle_beta   90.00
_cell.angle_gamma   90.00
#
_symmetry.space_group_name_H-M   'P 1'
#
loop_
_entity.id
_entity.type
_entity.pdbx_description
1 polymer ?
#
loop_
_entity_poly.entity_id
_entity_poly.type
_entity_poly.pdbx_seq_one_letter_code
_entity_poly.pdbx_strand_id
1 'polypeptide(L)' 'MTEKFWAKTGAGNFHADGSPEYHPVICHLADTAAVAMAIVRSYLSPVAITTLETDLCPQIIL' A
#
# COMPACT_ATOMS: atom_id res chain seq x y z
N MET A 1 -6.74 -22.44 -13.18
CA MET A 1 -7.34 -21.10 -12.96
C MET A 1 -6.38 -20.32 -12.10
N THR A 2 -5.89 -19.17 -12.56
CA THR A 2 -5.06 -18.27 -11.74
C THR A 2 -5.99 -17.50 -10.81
N GLU A 3 -5.94 -17.76 -9.50
CA GLU A 3 -6.70 -16.99 -8.52
C GLU A 3 -6.31 -15.52 -8.61
N LYS A 4 -7.27 -14.65 -8.92
CA LYS A 4 -7.06 -13.20 -8.92
C LYS A 4 -7.42 -12.69 -7.53
N PHE A 5 -6.42 -12.29 -6.75
CA PHE A 5 -6.62 -11.67 -5.45
C PHE A 5 -6.97 -10.19 -5.63
N TRP A 6 -8.11 -9.75 -5.08
CA TRP A 6 -8.61 -8.37 -5.17
C TRP A 6 -8.55 -7.70 -3.80
N ALA A 7 -7.94 -6.51 -3.71
CA ALA A 7 -7.88 -5.75 -2.46
C ALA A 7 -9.11 -4.86 -2.28
N LYS A 8 -9.64 -4.34 -3.40
CA LYS A 8 -10.86 -3.55 -3.44
C LYS A 8 -11.62 -3.96 -4.69
N THR A 9 -12.86 -4.39 -4.49
CA THR A 9 -13.88 -4.23 -5.52
C THR A 9 -14.25 -2.75 -5.51
N GLY A 10 -14.29 -2.07 -6.66
CA GLY A 10 -14.71 -0.66 -6.71
C GLY A 10 -16.09 -0.42 -6.07
N ALA A 11 -16.63 0.79 -6.18
CA ALA A 11 -17.93 1.21 -5.63
C ALA A 11 -19.16 0.48 -6.22
N GLY A 12 -19.00 -0.76 -6.71
CA GLY A 12 -19.99 -1.49 -7.49
C GLY A 12 -19.99 -1.11 -8.97
N ASN A 13 -18.94 -0.46 -9.46
CA ASN A 13 -18.84 -0.07 -10.86
C ASN A 13 -18.39 -1.24 -11.73
N PHE A 14 -18.98 -1.32 -12.93
CA PHE A 14 -18.65 -2.29 -13.95
C PHE A 14 -18.27 -1.59 -15.25
N HIS A 15 -17.28 -2.14 -15.93
CA HIS A 15 -16.97 -1.82 -17.31
C HIS A 15 -18.14 -2.19 -18.23
N ALA A 16 -18.15 -1.64 -19.46
CA ALA A 16 -19.22 -1.86 -20.43
C ALA A 16 -19.44 -3.34 -20.82
N ASP A 17 -18.45 -4.21 -20.53
CA ASP A 17 -18.50 -5.65 -20.75
C ASP A 17 -19.05 -6.44 -19.54
N GLY A 18 -19.45 -5.75 -18.46
CA GLY A 18 -19.95 -6.36 -17.24
C GLY A 18 -18.87 -6.90 -16.31
N SER A 19 -17.58 -6.66 -16.58
CA SER A 19 -16.50 -6.92 -15.63
C SER A 19 -16.40 -5.77 -14.62
N PRO A 20 -16.30 -6.01 -13.31
CA PRO A 20 -16.23 -4.90 -12.37
C PRO A 20 -14.85 -4.24 -12.37
N GLU A 21 -14.85 -2.96 -12.02
CA GLU A 21 -13.62 -2.23 -11.79
C GLU A 21 -12.93 -2.80 -10.54
N TYR A 22 -11.80 -3.49 -10.76
CA TYR A 22 -11.02 -4.11 -9.69
C TYR A 22 -9.68 -3.41 -9.50
N HIS A 23 -9.25 -3.31 -8.24
CA HIS A 23 -7.88 -2.96 -7.90
C HIS A 23 -7.14 -4.22 -7.37
N PRO A 24 -6.16 -4.76 -8.12
CA PRO A 24 -5.43 -5.96 -7.71
C PRO A 24 -4.75 -5.80 -6.35
N VAL A 25 -4.66 -6.88 -5.56
CA VAL A 25 -4.00 -6.83 -4.24
C VAL A 25 -2.57 -6.31 -4.33
N ILE A 26 -1.82 -6.74 -5.35
CA ILE A 26 -0.43 -6.32 -5.51
C ILE A 26 -0.30 -4.81 -5.74
N CYS A 27 -1.23 -4.21 -6.48
CA CYS A 27 -1.27 -2.76 -6.67
C CYS A 27 -1.55 -2.07 -5.34
N HIS A 28 -2.47 -2.60 -4.53
CA HIS A 28 -2.80 -1.99 -3.24
C HIS A 28 -1.64 -2.02 -2.24
N LEU A 29 -0.91 -3.14 -2.22
CA LEU A 29 0.29 -3.28 -1.40
C LEU A 29 1.37 -2.30 -1.84
N ALA A 30 1.58 -2.16 -3.16
CA ALA A 30 2.53 -1.19 -3.69
C ALA A 30 2.14 0.26 -3.35
N ASP A 31 0.87 0.62 -3.47
CA ASP A 31 0.36 1.95 -3.10
C ASP A 31 0.57 2.22 -1.60
N THR A 32 0.29 1.23 -0.76
CA THR A 32 0.48 1.33 0.70
C THR A 32 1.97 1.52 1.04
N ALA A 33 2.85 0.76 0.40
CA ALA A 33 4.29 0.90 0.57
C ALA A 33 4.78 2.29 0.13
N ALA A 34 4.30 2.79 -1.02
CA ALA A 34 4.66 4.12 -1.52
C ALA A 34 4.23 5.23 -0.56
N VAL A 35 3.01 5.15 -0.02
CA VAL A 35 2.51 6.11 0.98
C VAL A 35 3.33 6.03 2.28
N ALA A 36 3.65 4.84 2.76
CA ALA A 36 4.48 4.66 3.96
C ALA A 36 5.87 5.31 3.77
N MET A 37 6.52 5.09 2.62
CA MET A 37 7.80 5.73 2.31
C MET A 37 7.69 7.25 2.24
N ALA A 38 6.61 7.80 1.67
CA ALA A 38 6.38 9.24 1.61
C ALA A 38 6.17 9.85 3.02
N ILE A 39 5.46 9.15 3.91
CA ILE A 39 5.28 9.57 5.31
C ILE A 39 6.62 9.67 6.01
N VAL A 40 7.45 8.62 5.91
CA VAL A 40 8.78 8.59 6.52
C VAL A 40 9.66 9.73 5.99
N ARG A 41 9.63 9.99 4.67
CA ARG A 41 10.49 11.01 4.04
C ARG A 41 10.07 12.46 4.31
N SER A 42 8.78 12.72 4.47
CA SER A 42 8.26 14.10 4.38
C SER A 42 7.33 14.53 5.50
N TYR A 43 6.83 13.60 6.32
CA TYR A 43 5.84 13.91 7.36
C TYR A 43 6.33 13.61 8.78
N LEU A 44 7.22 12.64 8.96
CA LEU A 44 7.72 12.30 10.29
C LEU A 44 8.83 13.26 10.75
N SER A 45 8.85 13.54 12.05
CA SER A 45 9.94 14.26 12.68
C SER A 45 11.19 13.37 12.79
N PRO A 46 12.40 13.95 12.89
CA PRO A 46 13.63 13.17 13.04
C PRO A 46 13.60 12.19 14.22
N VAL A 47 13.01 12.60 15.35
CA VAL A 47 12.88 11.73 16.54
C VAL A 47 11.98 10.52 16.25
N ALA A 48 10.86 10.73 15.54
CA ALA A 48 9.98 9.63 15.18
C ALA A 48 10.65 8.64 14.21
N ILE A 49 11.48 9.14 13.28
CA ILE A 49 12.28 8.30 12.39
C ILE A 49 13.29 7.48 13.19
N THR A 50 14.04 8.11 14.09
CA THR A 50 15.01 7.41 14.95
C THR A 50 14.33 6.33 15.79
N THR A 51 13.18 6.61 16.41
CA THR A 51 12.42 5.60 17.16
C THR A 51 11.96 4.43 16.28
N LEU A 52 11.56 4.68 15.02
CA LEU A 52 11.19 3.61 14.10
C LEU A 52 12.39 2.71 13.75
N GLU A 53 13.57 3.30 13.57
CA GLU A 53 14.81 2.59 13.24
C GLU A 53 15.36 1.76 14.40
N THR A 54 15.22 2.23 15.65
CA THR A 54 15.84 1.57 16.81
C THR A 54 14.91 0.64 17.58
N ASP A 55 13.61 0.96 17.67
CA ASP A 55 12.73 0.32 18.66
C ASP A 55 11.61 -0.53 18.05
N LEU A 56 11.19 -0.26 16.79
CA LEU A 56 9.98 -0.86 16.21
C LEU A 56 10.22 -1.70 14.94
N CYS A 57 11.18 -1.33 14.07
CA CYS A 57 11.46 -2.09 12.84
C CYS A 57 12.91 -1.89 12.36
N PRO A 58 13.90 -2.56 12.98
CA PRO A 58 15.32 -2.37 12.64
C PRO A 58 15.74 -2.85 11.23
N GLN A 59 14.83 -3.33 10.38
CA GLN A 59 15.17 -3.97 9.09
C GLN A 59 14.45 -3.41 7.84
N ILE A 60 13.62 -2.36 7.94
CA ILE A 60 12.79 -1.92 6.78
C ILE A 60 13.38 -0.74 5.99
N ILE A 61 14.44 -0.09 6.47
CA ILE A 61 15.02 1.06 5.75
C ILE A 61 16.34 0.64 5.09
N LEU A 62 16.24 0.17 3.84
CA LEU A 62 17.35 0.06 2.88
C LEU A 62 17.59 1.39 2.17
#